data_AF-A0A7S0X733-F1
#
_entry.id   AF-A0A7S0X733-F1
#
_cell.length_a   1.000
_cell.length_b   1.000
_cell.length_c   1.000
_cell.angle_alpha   90.00
_cell.angle_beta   90.00
_cell.angle_gamma   90.00
#
_symmetry.space_group_name_H-M   'P 1'
#
loop_
_entity.id
_entity.type
_entity.pdbx_description
1 polymer ?
#
loop_
_entity_poly.entity_id
_entity_poly.type
_entity_poly.pdbx_seq_one_letter_code
_entity_poly.pdbx_strand_id
1 'polypeptide(L)'
;MGKHVSAAVALFALGAQAVAANTVAWYTGTSPAGSTFNAYMGEEVCIELYIQASDSGGDLDVFKVTMESPGVYPHAGTPATASFAYPHDEINFPASGNLTRVSPLDTSSQPVTHAQYCFAPEPGEECVYTVCFEGGGTAGSLGGRTGSNTDVRCYRIEVHNSVLQFGGAGHKAEVASLSNLITPKDGLTVSAWVYPECDASALPRNESVVVFGSTRNIATPYGTDTGLDVRNAIMWQEDSDNRGSFFYYDCYAGAYFTAARFCCGTWHFVSFSIGEDNVGTLYVDGVGEDRLAVANSLEKRVTEAVGFSTASRPDNGLDADDAGYFRLGENFQGFLDEVHVYNRGLSAPEVLQLATNRRPVGTVASLTMRGGPTTPTLTLATVLDMPYPAMVPCVMGMSHSVGPSDGSCPTDVYGWNFADAVNLKVSFGGVEVRASFINATTVRVETPGHVTPRFVDVLASNDGDRFTDTAAVGKSAKHLYMESALYLTGQGSSGASADFVCLDLPTRAVTFGAWVCPKCGPPVPDAPPPPSAGP
;
A
#
# COMPACT_ATOMS: atom_id res chain seq x y z
N MET A 1 25.37 93.85 28.22
CA MET A 1 24.49 93.80 27.03
C MET A 1 24.46 92.37 26.53
N GLY A 2 23.45 91.59 26.93
CA GLY A 2 23.28 90.20 26.48
C GLY A 2 21.79 89.90 26.41
N LYS A 3 21.26 89.75 25.20
CA LYS A 3 19.89 89.30 24.94
C LYS A 3 19.95 87.82 24.62
N HIS A 4 19.44 86.99 25.52
CA HIS A 4 19.12 85.59 25.22
C HIS A 4 17.77 85.54 24.48
N VAL A 5 17.76 84.87 23.32
CA VAL A 5 16.57 84.51 22.56
C VAL A 5 16.27 83.04 22.89
N SER A 6 15.11 82.78 23.51
CA SER A 6 14.56 81.42 23.64
C SER A 6 13.72 81.11 22.41
N ALA A 7 14.14 80.11 21.62
CA ALA A 7 13.32 79.49 20.59
C ALA A 7 12.71 78.20 21.16
N ALA A 8 11.39 78.16 21.27
CA ALA A 8 10.63 76.95 21.60
C ALA A 8 10.39 76.15 20.31
N VAL A 9 11.03 74.98 20.19
CA VAL A 9 10.77 74.00 19.12
C VAL A 9 9.68 73.07 19.62
N ALA A 10 8.47 73.20 19.07
CA ALA A 10 7.37 72.25 19.29
C ALA A 10 7.59 71.03 18.37
N LEU A 11 7.98 69.90 18.95
CA LEU A 11 8.10 68.62 18.26
C LEU A 11 6.72 67.95 18.24
N PHE A 12 6.03 67.99 17.10
CA PHE A 12 4.82 67.17 16.89
C PHE A 12 5.25 65.73 16.59
N ALA A 13 5.19 64.86 17.60
CA ALA A 13 5.30 63.42 17.41
C ALA A 13 3.97 62.88 16.84
N LEU A 14 3.90 62.73 15.53
CA LEU A 14 2.91 61.87 14.87
C LEU A 14 3.23 60.42 15.22
N GLY A 15 2.69 59.93 16.34
CA GLY A 15 2.69 58.52 16.67
C GLY A 15 1.75 57.78 15.72
N ALA A 16 2.26 57.29 14.59
CA ALA A 16 1.58 56.27 13.82
C ALA A 16 1.47 55.01 14.71
N GLN A 17 0.32 54.80 15.33
CA GLN A 17 -0.02 53.47 15.87
C GLN A 17 -0.08 52.53 14.68
N ALA A 18 0.98 51.76 14.47
CA ALA A 18 0.92 50.59 13.60
C ALA A 18 -0.15 49.69 14.21
N VAL A 19 -1.31 49.61 13.56
CA VAL A 19 -2.33 48.60 13.88
C VAL A 19 -1.63 47.27 13.64
N ALA A 20 -1.26 46.57 14.71
CA ALA A 20 -0.73 45.22 14.60
C ALA A 20 -1.77 44.42 13.83
N ALA A 21 -1.41 44.00 12.61
CA ALA A 21 -2.29 43.16 11.82
C ALA A 21 -2.50 41.87 12.62
N ASN A 22 -3.74 41.43 12.75
CA ASN A 22 -4.02 40.16 13.40
C ASN A 22 -3.39 39.04 12.58
N THR A 23 -2.34 38.42 13.11
CA THR A 23 -1.65 37.31 12.46
C THR A 23 -2.12 36.02 13.10
N VAL A 24 -2.73 35.14 12.31
CA VAL A 24 -2.92 33.73 12.66
C VAL A 24 -1.65 32.98 12.28
N ALA A 25 -1.15 32.15 13.17
CA ALA A 25 0.04 31.34 12.95
C ALA A 25 -0.16 29.95 13.55
N TRP A 26 0.56 28.95 13.02
CA TRP A 26 0.66 27.65 13.67
C TRP A 26 1.36 27.77 15.02
N TYR A 27 0.80 27.09 16.02
CA TYR A 27 1.39 26.99 17.34
C TYR A 27 2.56 26.00 17.34
N THR A 28 3.54 26.19 18.22
CA THR A 28 4.77 25.38 18.29
C THR A 28 4.54 23.91 18.66
N GLY A 29 3.40 23.59 19.27
CA GLY A 29 2.99 22.20 19.55
C GLY A 29 2.39 21.46 18.35
N THR A 30 2.21 22.12 17.20
CA THR A 30 1.73 21.46 15.98
C THR A 30 2.78 20.55 15.42
N SER A 31 2.35 19.40 14.91
CA SER A 31 3.21 18.51 14.13
C SER A 31 3.96 19.29 13.04
N PRO A 32 5.28 19.05 12.84
CA PRO A 32 6.01 19.71 11.76
C PRO A 32 5.36 19.45 10.39
N ALA A 33 5.39 20.46 9.51
CA ALA A 33 4.96 20.26 8.13
C ALA A 33 5.84 19.19 7.46
N GLY A 34 5.23 18.30 6.68
CA GLY A 34 5.90 17.18 6.04
C GLY A 34 6.09 15.94 6.93
N SER A 35 5.60 15.95 8.17
CA SER A 35 5.60 14.75 9.01
C SER A 35 4.82 13.60 8.37
N THR A 36 5.32 12.38 8.58
CA THR A 36 4.68 11.13 8.17
C THR A 36 4.00 10.48 9.37
N PHE A 37 2.76 10.03 9.18
CA PHE A 37 1.94 9.30 10.14
C PHE A 37 1.68 7.90 9.59
N ASN A 38 2.04 6.88 10.37
CA ASN A 38 1.77 5.49 9.99
C ASN A 38 0.39 5.11 10.50
N ALA A 39 -0.50 4.74 9.59
CA ALA A 39 -1.84 4.23 9.89
C ALA A 39 -1.86 2.71 9.69
N TYR A 40 -2.59 1.99 10.55
CA TYR A 40 -2.74 0.53 10.46
C TYR A 40 -4.22 0.19 10.37
N MET A 41 -4.55 -0.92 9.69
CA MET A 41 -5.92 -1.37 9.54
C MET A 41 -6.63 -1.49 10.90
N GLY A 42 -7.74 -0.78 11.07
CA GLY A 42 -8.51 -0.75 12.30
C GLY A 42 -7.90 0.03 13.47
N GLU A 43 -6.71 0.61 13.30
CA GLU A 43 -6.09 1.53 14.26
C GLU A 43 -6.37 2.98 13.83
N GLU A 44 -6.85 3.79 14.76
CA GLU A 44 -7.07 5.22 14.54
C GLU A 44 -5.74 5.97 14.70
N VAL A 45 -5.33 6.72 13.67
CA VAL A 45 -4.21 7.66 13.72
C VAL A 45 -4.72 9.09 13.66
N CYS A 46 -4.20 9.96 14.52
CA CYS A 46 -4.66 11.35 14.62
C CYS A 46 -3.53 12.35 14.33
N ILE A 47 -3.86 13.38 13.55
CA ILE A 47 -3.00 14.53 13.27
C ILE A 47 -3.45 15.68 14.18
N GLU A 48 -2.54 16.10 15.06
CA GLU A 48 -2.76 17.20 16.00
C GLU A 48 -2.36 18.54 15.38
N LEU A 49 -3.32 19.47 15.30
CA LEU A 49 -3.18 20.77 14.67
C LEU A 49 -3.54 21.88 15.66
N TYR A 50 -2.63 22.83 15.85
CA TYR A 50 -2.83 23.96 16.76
C TYR A 50 -2.56 25.28 16.06
N ILE A 51 -3.51 26.20 16.11
CA ILE A 51 -3.35 27.55 15.55
C ILE A 51 -3.61 28.58 16.62
N GLN A 52 -2.92 29.71 16.54
CA GLN A 52 -3.06 30.82 17.49
C GLN A 52 -3.22 32.14 16.75
N ALA A 53 -3.98 33.07 17.33
CA ALA A 53 -4.05 34.46 16.88
C ALA A 53 -3.29 35.39 17.84
N SER A 54 -2.75 36.48 17.29
CA SER A 54 -2.12 37.54 18.09
C SER A 54 -3.09 38.25 19.05
N ASP A 55 -4.38 38.31 18.72
CA ASP A 55 -5.43 38.90 19.55
C ASP A 55 -6.42 37.84 20.07
N SER A 56 -6.90 38.02 21.30
CA SER A 56 -7.75 37.06 22.03
C SER A 56 -9.23 37.02 21.60
N GLY A 57 -9.56 37.46 20.38
CA GLY A 57 -10.94 37.82 20.02
C GLY A 57 -11.53 37.26 18.72
N GLY A 58 -10.89 36.29 18.07
CA GLY A 58 -11.38 35.72 16.81
C GLY A 58 -11.74 34.23 16.93
N ASP A 59 -12.84 33.82 16.30
CA ASP A 59 -13.14 32.41 16.06
C ASP A 59 -12.14 31.85 15.04
N LEU A 60 -11.17 31.10 15.53
CA LEU A 60 -10.17 30.41 14.72
C LEU A 60 -10.63 28.99 14.41
N ASP A 61 -10.38 28.55 13.18
CA ASP A 61 -10.66 27.19 12.74
C ASP A 61 -9.57 26.65 11.81
N VAL A 62 -9.49 25.33 11.72
CA VAL A 62 -8.61 24.61 10.80
C VAL A 62 -9.46 23.99 9.70
N PHE A 63 -9.07 24.22 8.45
CA PHE A 63 -9.78 23.77 7.27
C PHE A 63 -8.95 22.74 6.50
N LYS A 64 -9.61 21.72 5.96
CA LYS A 64 -8.99 20.82 4.98
C LYS A 64 -8.83 21.55 3.66
N VAL A 65 -7.67 21.43 3.02
CA VAL A 65 -7.40 21.97 1.69
C VAL A 65 -7.69 20.87 0.66
N THR A 66 -8.91 20.80 0.13
CA THR A 66 -9.39 19.68 -0.71
C THR A 66 -9.26 19.88 -2.22
N MET A 67 -8.75 21.03 -2.67
CA MET A 67 -8.72 21.37 -4.10
C MET A 67 -7.30 21.73 -4.56
N GLU A 68 -6.83 21.01 -5.58
CA GLU A 68 -6.14 21.64 -6.70
C GLU A 68 -7.16 22.51 -7.46
N SER A 69 -7.57 23.64 -6.90
CA SER A 69 -8.39 24.56 -7.68
C SER A 69 -7.50 25.08 -8.82
N PRO A 70 -7.92 24.98 -10.10
CA PRO A 70 -7.17 25.58 -11.19
C PRO A 70 -6.97 27.07 -10.92
N GLY A 71 -5.76 27.46 -10.48
CA GLY A 71 -5.47 28.82 -9.99
C GLY A 71 -4.96 28.92 -8.54
N VAL A 72 -4.80 27.79 -7.83
CA VAL A 72 -4.09 27.70 -6.53
C VAL A 72 -2.65 27.19 -6.73
N TYR A 73 -2.09 27.39 -7.92
CA TYR A 73 -0.67 27.77 -8.01
C TYR A 73 -0.58 29.26 -7.69
N PRO A 74 0.48 29.69 -6.97
CA PRO A 74 0.41 30.81 -6.06
C PRO A 74 -0.27 32.01 -6.69
N HIS A 75 -1.39 32.43 -6.08
CA HIS A 75 -1.87 33.79 -6.27
C HIS A 75 -0.66 34.70 -6.08
N ALA A 76 -0.38 35.59 -7.04
CA ALA A 76 0.77 36.48 -6.98
C ALA A 76 0.79 37.21 -5.62
N GLY A 77 1.64 36.75 -4.70
CA GLY A 77 1.66 37.20 -3.29
C GLY A 77 1.59 36.09 -2.21
N THR A 78 1.20 34.86 -2.54
CA THR A 78 1.33 33.70 -1.63
C THR A 78 2.78 33.18 -1.69
N PRO A 79 3.46 32.96 -0.54
CA PRO A 79 4.80 32.37 -0.54
C PRO A 79 4.79 31.04 -1.29
N ALA A 80 5.66 30.91 -2.29
CA ALA A 80 5.67 29.87 -3.31
C ALA A 80 6.07 28.47 -2.81
N THR A 81 5.77 28.10 -1.57
CA THR A 81 6.35 26.88 -0.96
C THR A 81 5.35 26.15 -0.07
N ALA A 82 4.28 25.62 -0.64
CA ALA A 82 3.91 24.27 -0.22
C ALA A 82 5.03 23.36 -0.71
N SER A 83 6.09 23.24 0.09
CA SER A 83 7.19 22.33 -0.21
C SER A 83 6.71 20.93 0.11
N PHE A 84 6.19 20.24 -0.90
CA PHE A 84 5.96 18.80 -0.80
C PHE A 84 7.33 18.16 -0.57
N ALA A 85 7.47 17.46 0.56
CA ALA A 85 8.71 16.77 0.90
C ALA A 85 9.02 15.63 -0.09
N TYR A 86 8.04 15.23 -0.90
CA TYR A 86 8.10 14.05 -1.75
C TYR A 86 7.86 14.43 -3.22
N PRO A 87 8.71 13.95 -4.15
CA PRO A 87 8.51 14.17 -5.58
C PRO A 87 7.24 13.44 -6.05
N HIS A 88 6.41 14.13 -6.85
CA HIS A 88 5.17 13.61 -7.45
C HIS A 88 3.97 13.40 -6.50
N ASP A 89 4.08 13.81 -5.24
CA ASP A 89 2.92 13.88 -4.34
C ASP A 89 2.01 15.03 -4.76
N GLU A 90 0.74 14.72 -4.97
CA GLU A 90 -0.34 15.69 -5.07
C GLU A 90 -1.23 15.50 -3.85
N ILE A 91 -1.99 16.54 -3.49
CA ILE A 91 -2.90 16.48 -2.36
C ILE A 91 -3.97 15.41 -2.64
N ASN A 92 -4.05 14.40 -1.78
CA ASN A 92 -5.09 13.38 -1.84
C ASN A 92 -5.57 13.03 -0.43
N PHE A 93 -6.88 12.84 -0.30
CA PHE A 93 -7.53 12.43 0.93
C PHE A 93 -8.10 11.02 0.78
N PRO A 94 -8.22 10.25 1.86
CA PRO A 94 -8.95 8.99 1.86
C PRO A 94 -10.36 9.20 1.30
N ALA A 95 -10.74 8.39 0.32
CA ALA A 95 -11.98 8.58 -0.43
C ALA A 95 -13.24 8.30 0.39
N SER A 96 -13.13 7.48 1.44
CA SER A 96 -14.21 7.29 2.43
C SER A 96 -14.65 8.59 3.09
N GLY A 97 -13.78 9.61 3.11
CA GLY A 97 -13.96 10.79 3.93
C GLY A 97 -13.64 10.56 5.41
N ASN A 98 -13.08 9.40 5.78
CA ASN A 98 -12.82 8.96 7.16
C ASN A 98 -11.74 9.76 7.90
N LEU A 99 -11.08 10.73 7.24
CA LEU A 99 -10.30 11.74 7.95
C LEU A 99 -11.25 12.68 8.70
N THR A 100 -11.83 12.25 9.80
CA THR A 100 -12.85 13.00 10.53
C THR A 100 -12.22 13.94 11.54
N ARG A 101 -12.85 15.10 11.73
CA ARG A 101 -12.45 16.02 12.79
C ARG A 101 -13.01 15.49 14.10
N VAL A 102 -12.14 15.09 15.03
CA VAL A 102 -12.52 14.69 16.38
C VAL A 102 -12.43 15.93 17.27
N SER A 103 -13.50 16.18 18.03
CA SER A 103 -13.59 17.34 18.94
C SER A 103 -13.38 16.87 20.38
N PRO A 104 -12.71 17.70 21.21
CA PRO A 104 -13.40 18.88 21.71
C PRO A 104 -12.65 20.16 21.33
N LEU A 105 -13.38 21.12 20.74
CA LEU A 105 -13.06 22.53 20.88
C LEU A 105 -13.08 22.84 22.38
N ASP A 106 -11.93 22.74 23.05
CA ASP A 106 -11.76 23.38 24.35
C ASP A 106 -11.74 24.90 24.09
N THR A 107 -12.93 25.49 24.03
CA THR A 107 -13.11 26.94 23.88
C THR A 107 -12.77 27.68 25.18
N SER A 108 -12.10 27.05 26.16
CA SER A 108 -11.79 27.69 27.45
C SER A 108 -10.67 28.73 27.30
N SER A 109 -11.06 29.94 26.90
CA SER A 109 -10.37 31.22 27.16
C SER A 109 -8.93 31.43 26.64
N GLN A 110 -8.33 30.48 25.94
CA GLN A 110 -6.99 30.60 25.37
C GLN A 110 -7.05 31.04 23.89
N PRO A 111 -6.06 31.83 23.40
CA PRO A 111 -5.98 32.28 22.01
C PRO A 111 -5.56 31.16 21.03
N VAL A 112 -5.71 29.89 21.42
CA VAL A 112 -5.25 28.72 20.67
C VAL A 112 -6.45 27.84 20.33
N THR A 113 -6.69 27.63 19.05
CA THR A 113 -7.62 26.60 18.58
C THR A 113 -6.87 25.30 18.37
N HIS A 114 -7.40 24.22 18.94
CA HIS A 114 -6.98 22.86 18.71
C HIS A 114 -7.95 22.17 17.75
N ALA A 115 -7.41 21.50 16.74
CA ALA A 115 -8.15 20.60 15.87
C ALA A 115 -7.40 19.28 15.76
N GLN A 116 -8.13 18.19 15.91
CA GLN A 116 -7.62 16.84 15.74
C GLN A 116 -8.32 16.22 14.53
N TYR A 117 -7.55 15.68 13.59
CA TYR A 117 -8.07 14.94 12.45
C TYR A 117 -7.62 13.49 12.55
N CYS A 118 -8.56 12.59 12.76
CA CYS A 118 -8.29 11.17 12.92
C CYS A 118 -8.70 10.39 11.68
N PHE A 119 -7.95 9.34 11.38
CA PHE A 119 -8.14 8.45 10.26
C PHE A 119 -7.92 7.01 10.72
N ALA A 120 -8.88 6.14 10.43
CA ALA A 120 -8.75 4.70 10.59
C ALA A 120 -8.91 4.07 9.19
N PRO A 121 -7.86 3.46 8.61
CA PRO A 121 -7.95 2.83 7.31
C PRO A 121 -9.03 1.74 7.27
N GLU A 122 -9.86 1.78 6.24
CA GLU A 122 -10.77 0.68 5.88
C GLU A 122 -10.15 -0.22 4.81
N PRO A 123 -10.61 -1.48 4.65
CA PRO A 123 -10.16 -2.34 3.55
C PRO A 123 -10.28 -1.66 2.20
N GLY A 124 -9.20 -1.66 1.42
CA GLY A 124 -9.11 -0.92 0.15
C GLY A 124 -8.58 0.52 0.29
N GLU A 125 -8.47 1.07 1.50
CA GLU A 125 -7.80 2.34 1.80
C GLU A 125 -6.33 2.11 2.19
N GLU A 126 -5.61 1.35 1.36
CA GLU A 126 -4.26 0.86 1.67
C GLU A 126 -3.16 1.79 1.14
N CYS A 127 -3.50 3.02 0.74
CA CYS A 127 -2.60 3.92 0.02
C CYS A 127 -1.78 4.87 0.90
N VAL A 128 -0.97 5.71 0.25
CA VAL A 128 -0.44 6.92 0.86
C VAL A 128 -1.39 8.09 0.58
N TYR A 129 -1.61 8.91 1.61
CA TYR A 129 -2.40 10.13 1.50
C TYR A 129 -1.57 11.35 1.89
N THR A 130 -1.60 12.38 1.06
CA THR A 130 -1.01 13.69 1.34
C THR A 130 -2.13 14.66 1.65
N VAL A 131 -2.33 14.89 2.95
CA VAL A 131 -3.43 15.69 3.48
C VAL A 131 -2.91 17.06 3.90
N CYS A 132 -3.58 18.12 3.46
CA CYS A 132 -3.15 19.49 3.73
C CYS A 132 -4.21 20.29 4.49
N PHE A 133 -3.74 21.17 5.37
CA PHE A 133 -4.57 21.98 6.24
C PHE A 133 -4.12 23.43 6.23
N GLU A 134 -5.09 24.32 6.43
CA GLU A 134 -4.89 25.76 6.56
C GLU A 134 -5.69 26.25 7.77
N GLY A 135 -5.05 27.03 8.64
CA GLY A 135 -5.72 27.72 9.73
C GLY A 135 -6.23 29.08 9.27
N GLY A 136 -7.39 29.50 9.74
CA GLY A 136 -7.94 30.83 9.45
C GLY A 136 -9.10 31.17 10.37
N GLY A 137 -9.67 32.35 10.22
CA GLY A 137 -10.91 32.69 10.94
C GLY A 137 -12.15 32.11 10.25
N THR A 138 -13.21 31.83 11.02
CA THR A 138 -14.48 31.34 10.47
C THR A 138 -15.12 32.36 9.51
N ALA A 139 -15.48 31.91 8.30
CA ALA A 139 -16.10 32.75 7.29
C ALA A 139 -17.44 33.32 7.79
N GLY A 140 -17.46 34.62 8.08
CA GLY A 140 -18.63 35.34 8.60
C GLY A 140 -18.37 36.11 9.90
N SER A 141 -17.38 35.72 10.71
CA SER A 141 -17.04 36.44 11.96
C SER A 141 -16.04 37.58 11.74
N LEU A 142 -15.25 37.53 10.66
CA LEU A 142 -14.17 38.49 10.38
C LEU A 142 -14.57 39.74 9.58
N GLY A 143 -15.85 40.06 9.41
CA GLY A 143 -16.31 41.38 8.94
C GLY A 143 -15.64 41.94 7.68
N GLY A 144 -15.32 41.10 6.69
CA GLY A 144 -14.66 41.53 5.45
C GLY A 144 -13.15 41.78 5.56
N ARG A 145 -12.50 41.38 6.67
CA ARG A 145 -11.04 41.34 6.76
C ARG A 145 -10.49 40.20 5.91
N THR A 146 -10.01 40.55 4.72
CA THR A 146 -9.10 39.73 3.94
C THR A 146 -7.76 39.64 4.68
N GLY A 147 -7.39 38.45 5.13
CA GLY A 147 -6.00 38.14 5.44
C GLY A 147 -5.67 37.97 6.92
N SER A 148 -5.73 36.72 7.36
CA SER A 148 -4.57 36.06 7.95
C SER A 148 -4.87 34.57 8.06
N ASN A 149 -4.79 33.88 6.93
CA ASN A 149 -4.67 32.44 6.99
C ASN A 149 -3.22 32.10 7.34
N THR A 150 -3.01 30.95 7.98
CA THR A 150 -1.68 30.38 8.13
C THR A 150 -1.14 29.97 6.76
N ASP A 151 0.16 29.65 6.70
CA ASP A 151 0.69 28.81 5.64
C ASP A 151 -0.03 27.45 5.60
N VAL A 152 -0.15 26.86 4.40
CA VAL A 152 -0.67 25.51 4.23
C VAL A 152 0.36 24.50 4.73
N ARG A 153 -0.06 23.59 5.61
CA ARG A 153 0.77 22.47 6.07
C ARG A 153 0.23 21.16 5.55
N CYS A 154 1.10 20.41 4.91
CA CYS A 154 0.79 19.08 4.39
C CYS A 154 1.45 18.01 5.26
N TYR A 155 0.78 16.88 5.39
CA TYR A 155 1.20 15.72 6.15
C TYR A 155 1.01 14.49 5.28
N ARG A 156 1.87 13.49 5.48
CA ARG A 156 1.79 12.22 4.78
C ARG A 156 1.21 11.18 5.72
N ILE A 157 0.20 10.46 5.29
CA ILE A 157 -0.34 9.29 5.98
C ILE A 157 0.06 8.08 5.15
N GLU A 158 0.88 7.20 5.72
CA GLU A 158 1.24 5.93 5.10
C GLU A 158 0.42 4.82 5.74
N VAL A 159 -0.36 4.10 4.92
CA VAL A 159 -1.07 2.93 5.41
C VAL A 159 -0.15 1.72 5.32
N HIS A 160 0.15 1.16 6.48
CA HIS A 160 1.02 0.01 6.67
C HIS A 160 0.21 -1.22 7.08
N ASN A 161 0.77 -2.39 6.84
CA ASN A 161 0.37 -3.61 7.54
C ASN A 161 1.35 -3.94 8.66
N SER A 162 0.88 -4.71 9.64
CA SER A 162 1.74 -5.33 10.63
C SER A 162 1.84 -6.82 10.36
N VAL A 163 3.02 -7.29 10.00
CA VAL A 163 3.30 -8.70 9.70
C VAL A 163 4.08 -9.34 10.83
N LEU A 164 3.97 -10.66 10.96
CA LEU A 164 4.83 -11.46 11.84
C LEU A 164 6.07 -11.89 11.10
N GLN A 165 7.25 -11.53 11.61
CA GLN A 165 8.51 -12.08 11.14
C GLN A 165 8.97 -13.24 12.03
N PHE A 166 9.42 -14.30 11.37
CA PHE A 166 10.03 -15.47 11.98
C PHE A 166 11.45 -15.65 11.43
N GLY A 167 12.44 -15.77 12.32
CA GLY A 167 13.84 -15.93 11.96
C GLY A 167 14.30 -17.39 11.89
N GLY A 168 13.37 -18.34 11.77
CA GLY A 168 13.67 -19.77 11.79
C GLY A 168 13.62 -20.38 13.19
N ALA A 169 14.66 -21.14 13.55
CA ALA A 169 14.64 -22.10 14.66
C ALA A 169 14.16 -21.51 16.00
N GLY A 170 13.09 -22.08 16.56
CA GLY A 170 12.53 -21.69 17.86
C GLY A 170 11.66 -20.44 17.86
N HIS A 171 11.55 -19.71 16.74
CA HIS A 171 10.57 -18.64 16.60
C HIS A 171 9.17 -19.24 16.49
N LYS A 172 8.19 -18.66 17.19
CA LYS A 172 6.77 -19.00 17.05
C LYS A 172 5.86 -17.91 17.64
N ALA A 173 4.62 -17.91 17.20
CA ALA A 173 3.52 -17.22 17.86
C ALA A 173 2.46 -18.25 18.25
N GLU A 174 1.86 -18.15 19.44
CA GLU A 174 0.91 -19.14 19.95
C GLU A 174 -0.39 -18.48 20.43
N VAL A 175 -1.52 -19.10 20.08
CA VAL A 175 -2.85 -18.80 20.65
C VAL A 175 -3.39 -20.07 21.30
N ALA A 176 -3.02 -20.29 22.56
CA ALA A 176 -3.30 -21.54 23.26
C ALA A 176 -4.79 -21.92 23.28
N SER A 177 -5.70 -20.95 23.47
CA SER A 177 -7.13 -21.22 23.59
C SER A 177 -7.88 -21.35 22.26
N LEU A 178 -7.24 -21.11 21.11
CA LEU A 178 -7.96 -21.08 19.83
C LEU A 178 -8.48 -22.47 19.44
N SER A 179 -7.72 -23.54 19.72
CA SER A 179 -8.13 -24.90 19.39
C SER A 179 -9.45 -25.30 20.07
N ASN A 180 -9.67 -24.83 21.31
CA ASN A 180 -10.89 -25.05 22.08
C ASN A 180 -12.14 -24.38 21.48
N LEU A 181 -11.96 -23.36 20.62
CA LEU A 181 -13.06 -22.66 19.95
C LEU A 181 -13.51 -23.33 18.65
N ILE A 182 -12.75 -24.31 18.16
CA ILE A 182 -13.04 -24.99 16.90
C ILE A 182 -13.80 -26.29 17.18
N THR A 183 -15.08 -26.32 16.82
CA THR A 183 -15.89 -27.54 16.87
C THR A 183 -15.68 -28.40 15.62
N PRO A 184 -15.28 -29.68 15.76
CA PRO A 184 -14.92 -30.56 14.64
C PRO A 184 -16.02 -30.86 13.60
N LYS A 185 -17.28 -30.59 13.94
CA LYS A 185 -18.44 -31.14 13.25
C LYS A 185 -18.71 -30.50 11.88
N ASP A 186 -18.46 -29.21 11.75
CA ASP A 186 -18.87 -28.43 10.57
C ASP A 186 -17.69 -28.24 9.57
N GLY A 187 -16.54 -28.84 9.88
CA GLY A 187 -15.29 -28.74 9.12
C GLY A 187 -14.26 -27.82 9.76
N LEU A 188 -13.22 -27.46 9.01
CA LEU A 188 -12.15 -26.56 9.44
C LEU A 188 -11.54 -25.88 8.21
N THR A 189 -11.32 -24.57 8.29
CA THR A 189 -10.50 -23.87 7.30
C THR A 189 -9.47 -23.00 8.00
N VAL A 190 -8.25 -23.00 7.47
CA VAL A 190 -7.19 -22.08 7.86
C VAL A 190 -6.67 -21.41 6.61
N SER A 191 -6.40 -20.11 6.68
CA SER A 191 -5.75 -19.37 5.60
C SER A 191 -4.71 -18.40 6.16
N ALA A 192 -3.65 -18.14 5.40
CA ALA A 192 -2.64 -17.15 5.71
C ALA A 192 -2.01 -16.60 4.42
N TRP A 193 -1.52 -15.38 4.49
CA TRP A 193 -0.49 -14.90 3.57
C TRP A 193 0.88 -15.27 4.12
N VAL A 194 1.72 -15.86 3.27
CA VAL A 194 3.01 -16.45 3.64
C VAL A 194 4.08 -15.91 2.70
N TYR A 195 5.14 -15.36 3.26
CA TYR A 195 6.34 -14.96 2.52
C TYR A 195 7.51 -15.79 3.03
N PRO A 196 7.85 -16.92 2.38
CA PRO A 196 9.03 -17.69 2.75
C PRO A 196 10.28 -16.90 2.38
N GLU A 197 11.24 -16.77 3.29
CA GLU A 197 12.57 -16.29 2.95
C GLU A 197 13.41 -17.44 2.38
N CYS A 198 14.28 -17.13 1.42
CA CYS A 198 15.23 -18.11 0.90
C CYS A 198 16.44 -18.22 1.82
N ASP A 199 16.77 -19.43 2.25
CA ASP A 199 18.05 -19.71 2.87
C ASP A 199 18.65 -21.00 2.30
N ALA A 200 19.50 -20.84 1.28
CA ALA A 200 20.18 -21.95 0.65
C ALA A 200 21.18 -22.68 1.58
N SER A 201 21.48 -22.15 2.77
CA SER A 201 22.57 -22.66 3.61
C SER A 201 22.26 -23.94 4.39
N ALA A 202 20.99 -24.37 4.49
CA ALA A 202 20.61 -25.57 5.25
C ALA A 202 19.46 -26.40 4.64
N LEU A 203 19.43 -26.52 3.30
CA LEU A 203 18.40 -27.28 2.57
C LEU A 203 18.56 -28.82 2.64
N PRO A 204 17.46 -29.60 2.52
CA PRO A 204 16.06 -29.17 2.54
C PRO A 204 15.56 -28.97 3.98
N ARG A 205 14.65 -28.01 4.18
CA ARG A 205 14.02 -27.75 5.49
C ARG A 205 12.51 -27.92 5.40
N ASN A 206 11.95 -28.55 6.42
CA ASN A 206 10.51 -28.56 6.64
C ASN A 206 10.19 -27.55 7.72
N GLU A 207 9.38 -26.56 7.36
CA GLU A 207 9.07 -25.42 8.19
C GLU A 207 7.57 -25.36 8.44
N SER A 208 7.19 -25.11 9.69
CA SER A 208 5.80 -25.06 10.06
C SER A 208 5.26 -23.65 9.93
N VAL A 209 4.41 -23.41 8.94
CA VAL A 209 3.77 -22.10 8.72
C VAL A 209 2.66 -21.91 9.76
N VAL A 210 1.74 -22.87 9.83
CA VAL A 210 0.62 -22.87 10.77
C VAL A 210 0.39 -24.29 11.28
N VAL A 211 0.19 -24.47 12.58
CA VAL A 211 0.02 -25.79 13.22
C VAL A 211 -1.08 -25.75 14.26
N PHE A 212 -2.05 -26.64 14.11
CA PHE A 212 -2.81 -27.19 15.23
C PHE A 212 -2.12 -28.45 15.73
N GLY A 213 -1.74 -28.47 17.00
CA GLY A 213 -1.15 -29.63 17.62
C GLY A 213 -1.68 -29.87 19.01
N SER A 214 -1.37 -31.04 19.56
CA SER A 214 -1.52 -31.33 20.98
C SER A 214 -0.38 -32.19 21.48
N THR A 215 -0.32 -32.39 22.79
CA THR A 215 0.65 -33.31 23.38
C THR A 215 -0.02 -34.67 23.46
N ARG A 216 0.54 -35.69 22.82
CA ARG A 216 0.06 -37.07 23.03
C ARG A 216 0.30 -37.43 24.48
N ASN A 217 -0.62 -38.18 25.08
CA ASN A 217 -0.41 -38.75 26.40
C ASN A 217 -0.90 -40.21 26.40
N ILE A 218 -0.24 -41.02 25.58
CA ILE A 218 -0.64 -42.42 25.37
C ILE A 218 0.22 -43.31 26.26
N ALA A 219 -0.43 -44.00 27.21
CA ALA A 219 0.22 -45.06 27.97
C ALA A 219 0.51 -46.25 27.05
N THR A 220 1.79 -46.51 26.79
CA THR A 220 2.26 -47.70 26.06
C THR A 220 2.87 -48.71 27.03
N PRO A 221 3.03 -49.99 26.62
CA PRO A 221 3.76 -50.97 27.42
C PRO A 221 5.22 -50.59 27.74
N TYR A 222 5.78 -49.59 27.05
CA TYR A 222 7.16 -49.12 27.20
C TYR A 222 7.28 -47.75 27.91
N GLY A 223 6.17 -47.21 28.39
CA GLY A 223 6.11 -45.89 29.03
C GLY A 223 5.03 -44.99 28.40
N THR A 224 4.94 -43.76 28.89
CA THR A 224 4.02 -42.76 28.34
C THR A 224 4.66 -42.09 27.13
N ASP A 225 4.04 -42.19 25.95
CA ASP A 225 4.41 -41.37 24.80
C ASP A 225 3.85 -39.97 25.00
N THR A 226 4.73 -39.02 25.35
CA THR A 226 4.44 -37.59 25.47
C THR A 226 4.81 -36.79 24.21
N GLY A 227 4.86 -37.46 23.06
CA GLY A 227 5.24 -36.85 21.79
C GLY A 227 4.26 -35.78 21.31
N LEU A 228 4.66 -35.08 20.25
CA LEU A 228 3.80 -34.10 19.58
C LEU A 228 2.81 -34.82 18.67
N ASP A 229 1.52 -34.47 18.79
CA ASP A 229 0.50 -34.82 17.81
C ASP A 229 0.27 -33.63 16.89
N VAL A 230 0.62 -33.74 15.61
CA VAL A 230 0.30 -32.71 14.63
C VAL A 230 -1.07 -33.04 14.07
N ARG A 231 -2.06 -32.23 14.47
CA ARG A 231 -3.45 -32.43 14.06
C ARG A 231 -3.72 -31.86 12.69
N ASN A 232 -3.26 -30.65 12.41
CA ASN A 232 -3.43 -30.01 11.10
C ASN A 232 -2.30 -29.00 10.91
N ALA A 233 -1.56 -29.07 9.81
CA ALA A 233 -0.51 -28.10 9.54
C ALA A 233 -0.46 -27.66 8.08
N ILE A 234 -0.17 -26.37 7.88
CA ILE A 234 0.40 -25.85 6.64
C ILE A 234 1.92 -25.83 6.85
N MET A 235 2.62 -26.47 5.94
CA MET A 235 4.07 -26.59 5.99
C MET A 235 4.68 -26.04 4.71
N TRP A 236 5.89 -25.51 4.82
CA TRP A 236 6.74 -25.12 3.71
C TRP A 236 7.95 -26.05 3.66
N GLN A 237 8.22 -26.64 2.49
CA GLN A 237 9.46 -27.36 2.25
C GLN A 237 10.31 -26.57 1.27
N GLU A 238 11.42 -26.02 1.75
CA GLU A 238 12.39 -25.34 0.90
C GLU A 238 13.28 -26.36 0.17
N ASP A 239 13.42 -26.19 -1.15
CA ASP A 239 14.30 -26.98 -2.01
C ASP A 239 15.52 -26.14 -2.46
N SER A 240 16.39 -26.74 -3.28
CA SER A 240 17.39 -25.97 -4.03
C SER A 240 16.74 -24.98 -5.00
N ASP A 241 17.46 -23.91 -5.32
CA ASP A 241 17.08 -22.90 -6.35
C ASP A 241 16.06 -21.83 -5.91
N ASN A 242 16.06 -21.45 -4.63
CA ASN A 242 15.17 -20.41 -4.09
C ASN A 242 13.68 -20.69 -4.36
N ARG A 243 13.31 -21.96 -4.22
CA ARG A 243 11.95 -22.44 -4.41
C ARG A 243 11.60 -23.48 -3.35
N GLY A 244 10.31 -23.73 -3.19
CA GLY A 244 9.83 -24.77 -2.31
C GLY A 244 8.40 -25.20 -2.63
N SER A 245 7.88 -26.14 -1.86
CA SER A 245 6.49 -26.58 -1.96
C SER A 245 5.76 -26.37 -0.66
N PHE A 246 4.53 -25.89 -0.76
CA PHE A 246 3.59 -25.98 0.34
C PHE A 246 3.02 -27.40 0.42
N PHE A 247 2.77 -27.86 1.62
CA PHE A 247 2.10 -29.13 1.85
C PHE A 247 1.23 -29.09 3.09
N TYR A 248 0.16 -29.89 3.04
CA TYR A 248 -0.64 -30.18 4.22
C TYR A 248 -0.03 -31.37 4.95
N TYR A 249 -0.01 -31.33 6.27
CA TYR A 249 0.44 -32.45 7.09
C TYR A 249 -0.41 -32.64 8.34
N ASP A 250 -0.73 -33.90 8.62
CA ASP A 250 -1.17 -34.35 9.93
C ASP A 250 -0.73 -35.81 10.19
N CYS A 251 -0.85 -36.26 11.44
CA CYS A 251 -0.43 -37.60 11.85
C CYS A 251 -1.33 -38.76 11.35
N TYR A 252 -2.51 -38.48 10.79
CA TYR A 252 -3.49 -39.45 10.27
C TYR A 252 -3.40 -39.63 8.75
N ALA A 253 -3.33 -38.53 8.01
CA ALA A 253 -3.37 -38.46 6.56
C ALA A 253 -1.97 -38.48 5.95
N GLY A 254 -0.94 -38.04 6.69
CA GLY A 254 0.42 -37.86 6.19
C GLY A 254 0.60 -36.52 5.46
N ALA A 255 1.60 -36.45 4.58
CA ALA A 255 1.96 -35.23 3.87
C ALA A 255 1.39 -35.21 2.44
N TYR A 256 0.73 -34.11 2.08
CA TYR A 256 0.17 -33.86 0.75
C TYR A 256 0.81 -32.62 0.14
N PHE A 257 1.79 -32.86 -0.74
CA PHE A 257 2.56 -31.82 -1.38
C PHE A 257 1.85 -31.24 -2.60
N THR A 258 2.05 -29.93 -2.78
CA THR A 258 1.91 -29.31 -4.10
C THR A 258 2.91 -29.92 -5.09
N ALA A 259 2.44 -30.22 -6.30
CA ALA A 259 3.28 -30.59 -7.42
C ALA A 259 4.06 -29.38 -7.95
N ALA A 260 3.49 -28.19 -7.81
CA ALA A 260 4.13 -26.93 -8.09
C ALA A 260 5.25 -26.61 -7.09
N ARG A 261 6.23 -25.87 -7.60
CA ARG A 261 7.24 -25.20 -6.77
C ARG A 261 6.98 -23.70 -6.84
N PHE A 262 7.04 -23.05 -5.68
CA PHE A 262 6.80 -21.62 -5.48
C PHE A 262 8.13 -20.93 -5.18
N CYS A 263 8.28 -19.69 -5.61
CA CYS A 263 9.48 -18.91 -5.29
C CYS A 263 9.46 -18.51 -3.81
N CYS A 264 10.60 -18.53 -3.14
CA CYS A 264 10.75 -17.76 -1.91
C CYS A 264 11.06 -16.30 -2.26
N GLY A 265 10.94 -15.40 -1.29
CA GLY A 265 11.04 -13.97 -1.52
C GLY A 265 9.77 -13.35 -2.14
N THR A 266 8.67 -14.10 -2.18
CA THR A 266 7.37 -13.64 -2.70
C THR A 266 6.23 -14.02 -1.77
N TRP A 267 5.17 -13.20 -1.75
CA TRP A 267 3.96 -13.48 -0.98
C TRP A 267 3.10 -14.53 -1.68
N HIS A 268 2.69 -15.54 -0.92
CA HIS A 268 1.77 -16.58 -1.33
C HIS A 268 0.53 -16.59 -0.45
N PHE A 269 -0.63 -16.76 -1.05
CA PHE A 269 -1.84 -17.04 -0.28
C PHE A 269 -1.98 -18.55 -0.12
N VAL A 270 -2.03 -19.05 1.11
CA VAL A 270 -2.11 -20.49 1.40
C VAL A 270 -3.29 -20.77 2.29
N SER A 271 -4.08 -21.77 1.95
CA SER A 271 -5.23 -22.18 2.76
C SER A 271 -5.45 -23.67 2.67
N PHE A 272 -5.86 -24.32 3.76
CA PHE A 272 -6.53 -25.61 3.64
C PHE A 272 -7.97 -25.49 4.14
N SER A 273 -8.87 -26.23 3.51
CA SER A 273 -10.29 -26.34 3.89
C SER A 273 -10.66 -27.82 3.96
N ILE A 274 -11.20 -28.25 5.09
CA ILE A 274 -11.66 -29.62 5.38
C ILE A 274 -13.17 -29.56 5.61
N GLY A 275 -13.91 -30.33 4.82
CA GLY A 275 -15.36 -30.47 4.94
C GLY A 275 -15.78 -31.40 6.07
N GLU A 276 -17.09 -31.45 6.33
CA GLU A 276 -17.72 -32.37 7.29
C GLU A 276 -17.49 -33.85 6.93
N ASP A 277 -17.28 -34.12 5.64
CA ASP A 277 -17.06 -35.45 5.06
C ASP A 277 -15.61 -35.94 5.18
N ASN A 278 -14.74 -35.22 5.91
CA ASN A 278 -13.31 -35.50 6.04
C ASN A 278 -12.51 -35.36 4.75
N VAL A 279 -13.08 -34.72 3.72
CA VAL A 279 -12.36 -34.40 2.49
C VAL A 279 -11.81 -32.98 2.61
N GLY A 280 -10.51 -32.86 2.38
CA GLY A 280 -9.79 -31.60 2.46
C GLY A 280 -9.21 -31.17 1.12
N THR A 281 -8.94 -29.88 0.99
CA THR A 281 -8.16 -29.34 -0.13
C THR A 281 -7.21 -28.27 0.38
N LEU A 282 -5.93 -28.39 0.01
CA LEU A 282 -4.90 -27.36 0.17
C LEU A 282 -4.90 -26.50 -1.09
N TYR A 283 -5.06 -25.20 -0.92
CA TYR A 283 -5.01 -24.17 -1.95
C TYR A 283 -3.76 -23.33 -1.79
N VAL A 284 -3.05 -23.09 -2.89
CA VAL A 284 -1.96 -22.13 -2.97
C VAL A 284 -2.23 -21.16 -4.11
N ASP A 285 -2.12 -19.87 -3.80
CA ASP A 285 -2.36 -18.71 -4.67
C ASP A 285 -3.77 -18.62 -5.31
N GLY A 286 -4.73 -19.38 -4.76
CA GLY A 286 -6.16 -19.30 -5.12
C GLY A 286 -6.70 -20.55 -5.80
N VAL A 287 -7.73 -20.38 -6.65
CA VAL A 287 -8.43 -21.47 -7.35
C VAL A 287 -8.61 -21.14 -8.84
N GLY A 288 -8.36 -22.11 -9.71
CA GLY A 288 -8.64 -22.04 -11.15
C GLY A 288 -7.38 -22.05 -12.02
N GLU A 289 -7.51 -22.48 -13.28
CA GLU A 289 -6.41 -22.40 -14.25
C GLU A 289 -6.01 -20.95 -14.48
N ASP A 290 -4.70 -20.73 -14.58
CA ASP A 290 -4.05 -19.47 -14.92
C ASP A 290 -4.63 -18.92 -16.23
N ARG A 291 -5.68 -18.09 -16.14
CA ARG A 291 -6.34 -17.45 -17.30
C ARG A 291 -5.41 -16.51 -18.06
N LEU A 292 -4.17 -16.34 -17.59
CA LEU A 292 -3.19 -15.38 -18.06
C LEU A 292 -1.87 -16.02 -18.51
N ALA A 293 -1.83 -17.35 -18.70
CA ALA A 293 -0.64 -18.02 -19.23
C ALA A 293 -0.32 -17.56 -20.66
N VAL A 294 0.56 -16.57 -20.79
CA VAL A 294 1.25 -16.30 -22.04
C VAL A 294 2.17 -17.49 -22.33
N ALA A 295 2.00 -18.12 -23.50
CA ALA A 295 2.85 -19.22 -23.91
C ALA A 295 4.33 -18.80 -23.81
N ASN A 296 5.11 -19.52 -22.99
CA ASN A 296 6.54 -19.32 -22.71
C ASN A 296 6.94 -18.27 -21.65
N SER A 297 6.03 -17.79 -20.80
CA SER A 297 6.44 -17.05 -19.60
C SER A 297 7.10 -17.99 -18.56
N LEU A 298 8.29 -17.62 -18.05
CA LEU A 298 8.94 -18.29 -16.90
C LEU A 298 8.23 -18.00 -15.56
N GLU A 299 7.27 -17.08 -15.59
CA GLU A 299 6.56 -16.53 -14.45
C GLU A 299 5.06 -16.81 -14.64
N LYS A 300 4.70 -18.08 -14.41
CA LYS A 300 3.31 -18.54 -14.40
C LYS A 300 2.80 -18.44 -12.97
N ARG A 301 1.64 -17.83 -12.71
CA ARG A 301 1.04 -17.89 -11.37
C ARG A 301 0.54 -19.31 -11.17
N VAL A 302 1.26 -20.07 -10.36
CA VAL A 302 0.94 -21.48 -10.17
C VAL A 302 -0.11 -21.59 -9.09
N THR A 303 -1.37 -21.54 -9.48
CA THR A 303 -2.46 -21.93 -8.58
C THR A 303 -2.46 -23.44 -8.45
N GLU A 304 -2.57 -23.94 -7.23
CA GLU A 304 -2.69 -25.37 -7.01
C GLU A 304 -3.72 -25.70 -5.94
N ALA A 305 -4.51 -26.75 -6.21
CA ALA A 305 -5.47 -27.33 -5.29
C ALA A 305 -5.15 -28.81 -5.11
N VAL A 306 -4.67 -29.20 -3.93
CA VAL A 306 -4.30 -30.59 -3.59
C VAL A 306 -5.38 -31.18 -2.70
N GLY A 307 -6.12 -32.16 -3.22
CA GLY A 307 -7.13 -32.89 -2.45
C GLY A 307 -6.50 -33.91 -1.50
N PHE A 308 -7.07 -34.05 -0.30
CA PHE A 308 -6.65 -35.04 0.69
C PHE A 308 -7.86 -35.54 1.50
N SER A 309 -7.65 -36.58 2.31
CA SER A 309 -8.68 -37.07 3.23
C SER A 309 -8.07 -37.25 4.62
N THR A 310 -8.74 -36.70 5.64
CA THR A 310 -8.25 -36.75 7.02
C THR A 310 -9.38 -36.81 8.03
N ALA A 311 -9.26 -37.73 8.98
CA ALA A 311 -10.11 -37.76 10.16
C ALA A 311 -9.59 -36.82 11.27
N SER A 312 -8.43 -36.18 11.06
CA SER A 312 -7.80 -35.34 12.06
C SER A 312 -8.57 -34.04 12.26
N ARG A 313 -8.63 -33.57 13.51
CA ARG A 313 -9.34 -32.36 13.92
C ARG A 313 -8.53 -31.65 15.02
N PRO A 314 -8.62 -30.31 15.13
CA PRO A 314 -8.00 -29.59 16.23
C PRO A 314 -8.47 -30.17 17.55
N ASP A 315 -7.53 -30.25 18.49
CA ASP A 315 -7.83 -30.74 19.83
C ASP A 315 -8.59 -29.66 20.59
N ASN A 316 -9.87 -29.91 20.85
CA ASN A 316 -10.78 -28.93 21.41
C ASN A 316 -11.02 -29.12 22.92
N GLY A 317 -10.18 -29.94 23.57
CA GLY A 317 -10.21 -30.16 25.01
C GLY A 317 -11.43 -30.94 25.53
N LEU A 318 -12.21 -31.58 24.64
CA LEU A 318 -13.39 -32.35 25.04
C LEU A 318 -13.08 -33.62 25.83
N ASP A 319 -11.86 -34.12 25.76
CA ASP A 319 -11.34 -35.22 26.58
C ASP A 319 -10.72 -34.75 27.92
N ALA A 320 -10.87 -33.45 28.23
CA ALA A 320 -10.46 -32.81 29.47
C ALA A 320 -8.95 -32.76 29.73
N ASP A 321 -8.12 -32.88 28.69
CA ASP A 321 -6.67 -32.67 28.80
C ASP A 321 -6.21 -31.23 28.50
N ASP A 322 -7.09 -30.39 27.91
CA ASP A 322 -6.84 -29.00 27.49
C ASP A 322 -5.48 -28.83 26.78
N ALA A 323 -5.02 -29.86 26.06
CA ALA A 323 -3.64 -29.93 25.55
C ALA A 323 -3.49 -29.40 24.11
N GLY A 324 -4.58 -28.95 23.50
CA GLY A 324 -4.58 -28.36 22.16
C GLY A 324 -3.91 -26.99 22.12
N TYR A 325 -3.20 -26.71 21.02
CA TYR A 325 -2.65 -25.39 20.75
C TYR A 325 -2.73 -25.04 19.27
N PHE A 326 -2.71 -23.73 18.99
CA PHE A 326 -2.51 -23.16 17.68
C PHE A 326 -1.21 -22.36 17.64
N ARG A 327 -0.30 -22.72 16.75
CA ARG A 327 1.01 -22.08 16.56
C ARG A 327 1.20 -21.59 15.15
N LEU A 328 1.96 -20.51 15.04
CA LEU A 328 2.42 -19.92 13.79
C LEU A 328 3.94 -19.94 13.77
N GLY A 329 4.48 -20.25 12.59
CA GLY A 329 5.88 -20.06 12.23
C GLY A 329 6.89 -20.89 13.02
N GLU A 330 6.50 -22.05 13.57
CA GLU A 330 7.42 -22.90 14.33
C GLU A 330 8.56 -23.42 13.43
N ASN A 331 9.75 -22.82 13.60
CA ASN A 331 10.93 -22.99 12.74
C ASN A 331 10.80 -22.43 11.31
N PHE A 332 9.76 -21.64 11.05
CA PHE A 332 9.60 -20.95 9.77
C PHE A 332 10.54 -19.76 9.67
N GLN A 333 11.13 -19.56 8.49
CA GLN A 333 11.88 -18.36 8.18
C GLN A 333 11.12 -17.53 7.13
N GLY A 334 10.63 -16.37 7.55
CA GLY A 334 9.85 -15.50 6.66
C GLY A 334 8.82 -14.66 7.39
N PHE A 335 7.79 -14.24 6.65
CA PHE A 335 6.71 -13.39 7.15
C PHE A 335 5.35 -14.07 7.02
N LEU A 336 4.49 -13.86 8.02
CA LEU A 336 3.08 -14.28 7.99
C LEU A 336 2.17 -13.07 8.20
N ASP A 337 1.03 -13.11 7.53
CA ASP A 337 0.04 -12.04 7.54
C ASP A 337 -1.39 -12.61 7.37
N GLU A 338 -2.40 -11.87 7.85
CA GLU A 338 -3.84 -12.16 7.71
C GLU A 338 -4.19 -13.65 7.97
N VAL A 339 -3.79 -14.16 9.14
CA VAL A 339 -4.12 -15.54 9.53
C VAL A 339 -5.58 -15.62 9.99
N HIS A 340 -6.37 -16.41 9.27
CA HIS A 340 -7.77 -16.64 9.59
C HIS A 340 -8.05 -18.12 9.89
N VAL A 341 -8.93 -18.36 10.85
CA VAL A 341 -9.42 -19.70 11.18
C VAL A 341 -10.95 -19.71 11.19
N TYR A 342 -11.52 -20.72 10.55
CA TYR A 342 -12.96 -20.97 10.45
C TYR A 342 -13.28 -22.33 11.03
N ASN A 343 -14.40 -22.41 11.75
CA ASN A 343 -14.97 -23.67 12.25
C ASN A 343 -15.80 -24.41 11.20
N ARG A 344 -15.55 -24.17 9.90
CA ARG A 344 -16.24 -24.83 8.80
C ARG A 344 -15.33 -25.01 7.60
N GLY A 345 -15.69 -25.96 6.73
CA GLY A 345 -15.12 -26.04 5.39
C GLY A 345 -15.58 -24.85 4.53
N LEU A 346 -14.64 -24.15 3.91
CA LEU A 346 -14.91 -23.18 2.85
C LEU A 346 -14.88 -23.84 1.48
N SER A 347 -15.78 -23.42 0.60
CA SER A 347 -15.76 -23.78 -0.81
C SER A 347 -14.64 -23.05 -1.57
N ALA A 348 -14.24 -23.59 -2.72
CA ALA A 348 -13.23 -22.98 -3.59
C ALA A 348 -13.50 -21.48 -3.91
N PRO A 349 -14.74 -21.06 -4.27
CA PRO A 349 -15.04 -19.64 -4.48
C PRO A 349 -14.89 -18.78 -3.22
N GLU A 350 -15.20 -19.32 -2.04
CA GLU A 350 -14.99 -18.59 -0.77
C GLU A 350 -13.50 -18.43 -0.47
N VAL A 351 -12.69 -19.48 -0.68
CA VAL A 351 -11.22 -19.40 -0.54
C VAL A 351 -10.64 -18.39 -1.52
N LEU A 352 -11.12 -18.35 -2.76
CA LEU A 352 -10.72 -17.33 -3.72
C LEU A 352 -11.09 -15.92 -3.23
N GLN A 353 -12.27 -15.74 -2.63
CA GLN A 353 -12.66 -14.47 -2.02
C GLN A 353 -11.77 -14.09 -0.83
N LEU A 354 -11.26 -15.05 -0.05
CA LEU A 354 -10.28 -14.75 1.01
C LEU A 354 -8.98 -14.24 0.42
N ALA A 355 -8.49 -14.94 -0.60
CA ALA A 355 -7.31 -14.56 -1.34
C ALA A 355 -7.48 -13.15 -1.89
N THR A 356 -8.68 -12.74 -2.34
CA THR A 356 -8.87 -11.42 -2.96
C THR A 356 -9.28 -10.33 -1.97
N ASN A 357 -10.25 -10.56 -1.10
CA ASN A 357 -10.98 -9.49 -0.41
C ASN A 357 -10.56 -9.28 1.05
N ARG A 358 -9.67 -10.11 1.62
CA ARG A 358 -9.02 -10.03 2.96
C ARG A 358 -9.92 -9.76 4.19
N ARG A 359 -11.20 -9.39 4.02
CA ARG A 359 -12.25 -9.38 5.03
C ARG A 359 -13.26 -10.49 4.73
N PRO A 360 -13.18 -11.61 5.43
CA PRO A 360 -14.16 -12.66 5.31
C PRO A 360 -15.43 -12.32 6.08
N VAL A 361 -16.59 -12.62 5.51
CA VAL A 361 -17.85 -12.66 6.27
C VAL A 361 -17.91 -13.99 7.01
N GLY A 362 -18.08 -13.96 8.34
CA GLY A 362 -18.30 -15.17 9.16
C GLY A 362 -17.04 -15.82 9.74
N THR A 363 -15.93 -15.09 9.89
CA THR A 363 -14.71 -15.58 10.56
C THR A 363 -14.95 -15.80 12.06
N VAL A 364 -14.54 -16.96 12.58
CA VAL A 364 -14.64 -17.26 14.03
C VAL A 364 -13.51 -16.60 14.81
N ALA A 365 -12.31 -16.55 14.23
CA ALA A 365 -11.19 -15.81 14.75
C ALA A 365 -10.33 -15.25 13.62
N SER A 366 -10.01 -13.96 13.72
CA SER A 366 -8.94 -13.33 12.97
C SER A 366 -7.84 -12.98 13.96
N LEU A 367 -6.59 -13.30 13.65
CA LEU A 367 -5.47 -12.78 14.43
C LEU A 367 -5.09 -11.43 13.83
N THR A 368 -5.44 -10.34 14.51
CA THR A 368 -4.90 -9.01 14.21
C THR A 368 -3.66 -8.79 15.07
N MET A 369 -2.55 -8.42 14.43
CA MET A 369 -1.23 -8.34 15.07
C MET A 369 -1.07 -7.19 16.07
N ARG A 370 -2.02 -6.24 16.07
CA ARG A 370 -2.10 -5.15 17.04
C ARG A 370 -3.40 -5.27 17.84
N GLY A 371 -3.25 -5.37 19.17
CA GLY A 371 -4.27 -5.14 20.19
C GLY A 371 -5.68 -5.69 19.94
N GLY A 372 -5.86 -7.01 20.04
CA GLY A 372 -7.17 -7.66 20.06
C GLY A 372 -7.33 -8.66 21.22
N PRO A 373 -8.56 -9.13 21.53
CA PRO A 373 -8.79 -10.14 22.57
C PRO A 373 -8.11 -11.49 22.30
N THR A 374 -7.66 -11.74 21.06
CA THR A 374 -6.94 -12.93 20.59
C THR A 374 -5.46 -12.65 20.28
N THR A 375 -4.83 -11.71 20.99
CA THR A 375 -3.41 -11.38 20.76
C THR A 375 -2.53 -12.61 21.05
N PRO A 376 -1.72 -13.09 20.09
CA PRO A 376 -0.86 -14.25 20.30
C PRO A 376 0.27 -13.95 21.29
N THR A 377 0.69 -14.98 22.03
CA THR A 377 1.93 -14.91 22.80
C THR A 377 3.10 -15.16 21.85
N LEU A 378 4.01 -14.18 21.73
CA LEU A 378 5.17 -14.26 20.84
C LEU A 378 6.37 -14.88 21.56
N THR A 379 7.03 -15.83 20.92
CA THR A 379 8.33 -16.38 21.34
C THR A 379 9.33 -16.15 20.22
N LEU A 380 10.27 -15.20 20.42
CA LEU A 380 11.30 -14.79 19.45
C LEU A 380 10.79 -14.19 18.13
N ALA A 381 9.51 -14.35 17.77
CA ALA A 381 8.88 -13.66 16.66
C ALA A 381 8.78 -12.16 16.92
N THR A 382 8.93 -11.36 15.86
CA THR A 382 8.88 -9.90 15.90
C THR A 382 7.74 -9.39 15.03
N VAL A 383 7.02 -8.38 15.53
CA VAL A 383 6.05 -7.64 14.70
C VAL A 383 6.82 -6.59 13.93
N LEU A 384 6.68 -6.58 12.60
CA LEU A 384 7.25 -5.56 11.74
C LEU A 384 6.15 -4.79 11.03
N ASP A 385 6.37 -3.49 10.91
CA ASP A 385 5.54 -2.63 10.08
C ASP A 385 6.10 -2.66 8.66
N MET A 386 5.30 -3.14 7.72
CA MET A 386 5.64 -3.20 6.30
C MET A 386 4.57 -2.48 5.47
N PRO A 387 4.93 -1.89 4.32
CA PRO A 387 3.93 -1.45 3.35
C PRO A 387 2.98 -2.62 3.06
N TYR A 388 1.68 -2.36 3.08
CA TYR A 388 0.68 -3.41 2.93
C TYR A 388 0.91 -4.12 1.60
N PRO A 389 1.14 -5.45 1.52
CA PRO A 389 1.23 -6.12 0.22
C PRO A 389 -0.18 -6.25 -0.35
N ALA A 390 -0.81 -5.13 -0.70
CA ALA A 390 -2.11 -5.08 -1.35
C ALA A 390 -1.98 -5.81 -2.69
N MET A 391 -2.94 -6.64 -3.08
CA MET A 391 -2.95 -7.10 -4.48
C MET A 391 -3.24 -5.96 -5.45
N VAL A 392 -3.80 -4.86 -4.92
CA VAL A 392 -4.14 -3.64 -5.64
C VAL A 392 -3.23 -2.52 -5.15
N PRO A 393 -2.06 -2.27 -5.79
CA PRO A 393 -1.20 -1.15 -5.45
C PRO A 393 -1.87 0.18 -5.80
N CYS A 394 -1.38 1.26 -5.20
CA CYS A 394 -1.88 2.61 -5.46
C CYS A 394 -0.93 3.34 -6.40
N VAL A 395 -1.44 3.82 -7.55
CA VAL A 395 -0.65 4.64 -8.46
C VAL A 395 -0.79 6.11 -8.07
N MET A 396 0.33 6.73 -7.71
CA MET A 396 0.38 8.12 -7.26
C MET A 396 0.87 9.06 -8.37
N GLY A 397 1.68 8.55 -9.30
CA GLY A 397 2.21 9.36 -10.38
C GLY A 397 3.19 8.60 -11.26
N MET A 398 3.93 9.33 -12.09
CA MET A 398 4.94 8.75 -12.98
C MET A 398 5.99 9.77 -13.37
N SER A 399 7.17 9.27 -13.75
CA SER A 399 8.30 10.08 -14.22
C SER A 399 7.97 10.89 -15.49
N HIS A 400 7.13 10.35 -16.37
CA HIS A 400 6.69 11.00 -17.61
C HIS A 400 5.18 10.85 -17.79
N SER A 401 4.43 11.93 -17.50
CA SER A 401 2.97 11.99 -17.69
C SER A 401 2.55 12.27 -19.12
N VAL A 402 3.49 12.43 -20.04
CA VAL A 402 3.26 12.67 -21.47
C VAL A 402 4.17 11.76 -22.28
N GLY A 403 3.63 11.12 -23.32
CA GLY A 403 4.36 10.19 -24.17
C GLY A 403 3.79 10.14 -25.60
N PRO A 404 4.54 9.56 -26.54
CA PRO A 404 4.11 9.47 -27.93
C PRO A 404 3.05 8.37 -28.11
N SER A 405 2.16 8.56 -29.09
CA SER A 405 1.08 7.64 -29.43
C SER A 405 1.57 6.28 -29.93
N ASP A 406 2.82 6.16 -30.36
CA ASP A 406 3.42 4.85 -30.70
C ASP A 406 3.88 4.06 -29.46
N GLY A 407 3.96 4.69 -28.28
CA GLY A 407 4.37 4.04 -27.03
C GLY A 407 5.89 3.91 -26.91
N SER A 408 6.36 2.76 -26.42
CA SER A 408 7.78 2.40 -26.28
C SER A 408 8.63 3.40 -25.49
N CYS A 409 7.99 4.17 -24.60
CA CYS A 409 8.69 5.09 -23.71
C CYS A 409 8.89 4.40 -22.35
N PRO A 410 10.14 4.08 -21.95
CA PRO A 410 10.39 3.56 -20.62
C PRO A 410 10.09 4.64 -19.59
N THR A 411 9.17 4.35 -18.68
CA THR A 411 8.70 5.27 -17.64
C THR A 411 8.65 4.55 -16.29
N ASP A 412 9.09 5.25 -15.26
CA ASP A 412 8.90 4.82 -13.88
C ASP A 412 7.52 5.28 -13.41
N VAL A 413 6.74 4.35 -12.85
CA VAL A 413 5.44 4.60 -12.23
C VAL A 413 5.65 4.58 -10.72
N TYR A 414 5.22 5.67 -10.07
CA TYR A 414 5.36 5.87 -8.64
C TYR A 414 4.04 5.59 -7.94
N GLY A 415 4.14 5.03 -6.75
CA GLY A 415 2.98 4.52 -6.04
C GLY A 415 3.30 4.02 -4.65
N TRP A 416 2.37 3.22 -4.13
CA TRP A 416 2.49 2.55 -2.85
C TRP A 416 2.06 1.09 -2.99
N ASN A 417 2.65 0.22 -2.18
CA ASN A 417 2.34 -1.20 -2.11
C ASN A 417 2.60 -1.99 -3.39
N PHE A 418 3.57 -1.58 -4.22
CA PHE A 418 4.03 -2.49 -5.26
C PHE A 418 4.69 -3.71 -4.62
N ALA A 419 4.49 -4.88 -5.21
CA ALA A 419 5.14 -6.11 -4.80
C ALA A 419 5.96 -6.67 -5.96
N ASP A 420 7.04 -7.38 -5.63
CA ASP A 420 7.77 -8.20 -6.59
C ASP A 420 6.92 -9.43 -6.93
N ALA A 421 5.93 -9.22 -7.80
CA ALA A 421 4.94 -10.20 -8.16
C ALA A 421 5.09 -10.57 -9.63
N VAL A 422 4.94 -11.86 -9.90
CA VAL A 422 4.94 -12.46 -11.23
C VAL A 422 3.97 -11.76 -12.20
N ASN A 423 2.82 -11.31 -11.69
CA ASN A 423 1.78 -10.67 -12.46
C ASN A 423 1.73 -9.14 -12.29
N LEU A 424 2.85 -8.53 -11.86
CA LEU A 424 2.94 -7.09 -11.75
C LEU A 424 2.73 -6.42 -13.12
N LYS A 425 1.62 -5.68 -13.24
CA LYS A 425 1.20 -5.02 -14.47
C LYS A 425 0.82 -3.57 -14.22
N VAL A 426 0.93 -2.77 -15.27
CA VAL A 426 0.36 -1.42 -15.34
C VAL A 426 -0.56 -1.34 -16.53
N SER A 427 -1.75 -0.77 -16.34
CA SER A 427 -2.74 -0.54 -17.39
C SER A 427 -2.76 0.94 -17.77
N PHE A 428 -2.67 1.21 -19.07
CA PHE A 428 -2.77 2.54 -19.67
C PHE A 428 -4.08 2.61 -20.45
N GLY A 429 -5.13 3.18 -19.85
CA GLY A 429 -6.43 3.28 -20.52
C GLY A 429 -7.03 1.95 -20.92
N GLY A 430 -6.77 0.89 -20.13
CA GLY A 430 -7.20 -0.48 -20.41
C GLY A 430 -6.19 -1.33 -21.17
N VAL A 431 -5.08 -0.76 -21.65
CA VAL A 431 -3.99 -1.53 -22.27
C VAL A 431 -2.96 -1.92 -21.22
N GLU A 432 -2.92 -3.21 -20.91
CA GLU A 432 -2.02 -3.76 -19.89
C GLU A 432 -0.61 -4.01 -20.45
N VAL A 433 0.40 -3.56 -19.71
CA VAL A 433 1.81 -3.84 -19.96
C VAL A 433 2.45 -4.45 -18.72
N ARG A 434 3.46 -5.29 -18.94
CA ARG A 434 4.23 -5.89 -17.85
C ARG A 434 5.12 -4.84 -17.19
N ALA A 435 5.17 -4.87 -15.86
CA ALA A 435 6.04 -4.02 -15.05
C ALA A 435 7.23 -4.82 -14.51
N SER A 436 8.36 -4.13 -14.37
CA SER A 436 9.51 -4.59 -13.60
C SER A 436 9.45 -3.96 -12.22
N PHE A 437 9.43 -4.78 -11.18
CA PHE A 437 9.52 -4.30 -9.81
C PHE A 437 10.89 -3.65 -9.57
N ILE A 438 10.89 -2.45 -8.98
CA ILE A 438 12.12 -1.79 -8.52
C ILE A 438 12.15 -1.80 -7.00
N ASN A 439 11.06 -1.36 -6.37
CA ASN A 439 10.82 -1.41 -4.93
C ASN A 439 9.32 -1.20 -4.63
N ALA A 440 8.94 -1.22 -3.35
CA ALA A 440 7.53 -1.09 -2.93
C ALA A 440 6.82 0.22 -3.35
N THR A 441 7.55 1.23 -3.81
CA THR A 441 7.00 2.53 -4.23
C THR A 441 7.25 2.86 -5.70
N THR A 442 7.98 2.01 -6.43
CA THR A 442 8.38 2.25 -7.82
C THR A 442 8.37 0.98 -8.65
N VAL A 443 7.76 1.06 -9.83
CA VAL A 443 7.83 0.03 -10.86
C VAL A 443 8.22 0.68 -12.19
N ARG A 444 8.87 -0.09 -13.07
CA ARG A 444 9.28 0.37 -14.40
C ARG A 444 8.46 -0.32 -15.48
N VAL A 445 7.97 0.45 -16.44
CA VAL A 445 7.19 -0.05 -17.58
C VAL A 445 7.59 0.62 -18.89
N GLU A 446 7.30 -0.03 -20.00
CA GLU A 446 7.29 0.61 -21.32
C GLU A 446 5.84 0.96 -21.67
N THR A 447 5.58 2.22 -22.02
CA THR A 447 4.22 2.66 -22.38
C THR A 447 3.73 1.90 -23.62
N PRO A 448 2.48 1.41 -23.65
CA PRO A 448 1.93 0.82 -24.86
C PRO A 448 1.62 1.90 -25.90
N GLY A 449 1.55 1.50 -27.17
CA GLY A 449 1.04 2.36 -28.23
C GLY A 449 -0.47 2.59 -28.12
N HIS A 450 -0.94 3.71 -28.63
CA HIS A 450 -2.32 4.15 -28.55
C HIS A 450 -2.76 4.88 -29.82
N VAL A 451 -3.98 4.62 -30.28
CA VAL A 451 -4.42 5.02 -31.63
C VAL A 451 -4.59 6.53 -31.79
N THR A 452 -4.89 7.26 -30.70
CA THR A 452 -5.16 8.70 -30.76
C THR A 452 -4.58 9.44 -29.57
N PRO A 453 -4.25 10.74 -29.73
CA PRO A 453 -3.93 11.60 -28.60
C PRO A 453 -5.09 11.68 -27.62
N ARG A 454 -4.85 11.36 -26.36
CA ARG A 454 -5.82 11.49 -25.26
C ARG A 454 -5.15 11.25 -23.91
N PHE A 455 -5.79 11.75 -22.87
CA PHE A 455 -5.49 11.30 -21.50
C PHE A 455 -6.03 9.90 -21.30
N VAL A 456 -5.24 9.06 -20.64
CA VAL A 456 -5.64 7.76 -20.13
C VAL A 456 -5.30 7.66 -18.66
N ASP A 457 -6.08 6.86 -17.93
CA ASP A 457 -5.75 6.53 -16.54
C ASP A 457 -4.62 5.49 -16.51
N VAL A 458 -3.73 5.65 -15.54
CA VAL A 458 -2.62 4.74 -15.26
C VAL A 458 -2.94 4.00 -13.97
N LEU A 459 -3.18 2.70 -14.08
CA LEU A 459 -3.54 1.82 -12.97
C LEU A 459 -2.48 0.74 -12.83
N ALA A 460 -2.30 0.17 -11.65
CA ALA A 460 -1.38 -0.94 -11.44
C ALA A 460 -2.02 -2.10 -10.69
N SER A 461 -1.48 -3.29 -10.88
CA SER A 461 -1.94 -4.54 -10.28
C SER A 461 -0.74 -5.39 -9.90
N ASN A 462 -0.73 -5.95 -8.69
CA ASN A 462 0.27 -6.94 -8.29
C ASN A 462 -0.15 -8.38 -8.66
N ASP A 463 -1.46 -8.64 -8.79
CA ASP A 463 -2.00 -9.98 -9.13
C ASP A 463 -2.33 -10.17 -10.61
N GLY A 464 -2.34 -9.08 -11.38
CA GLY A 464 -2.65 -9.03 -12.81
C GLY A 464 -4.13 -9.05 -13.14
N ASP A 465 -5.00 -9.10 -12.13
CA ASP A 465 -6.46 -9.19 -12.27
C ASP A 465 -7.16 -7.94 -11.73
N ARG A 466 -6.69 -7.41 -10.60
CA ARG A 466 -7.29 -6.24 -9.96
C ARG A 466 -6.33 -5.08 -9.97
N PHE A 467 -6.78 -4.02 -10.65
CA PHE A 467 -6.04 -2.79 -10.81
C PHE A 467 -6.50 -1.75 -9.79
N THR A 468 -5.63 -0.75 -9.55
CA THR A 468 -5.89 0.40 -8.68
C THR A 468 -7.32 0.93 -8.84
N ASP A 469 -8.08 0.97 -7.75
CA ASP A 469 -9.37 1.64 -7.72
C ASP A 469 -9.18 3.13 -7.43
N THR A 470 -9.17 3.95 -8.48
CA THR A 470 -8.99 5.40 -8.37
C THR A 470 -10.05 6.07 -7.50
N ALA A 471 -11.24 5.46 -7.37
CA ALA A 471 -12.27 5.98 -6.49
C ALA A 471 -11.87 5.76 -5.04
N ALA A 472 -11.38 4.58 -4.66
CA ALA A 472 -10.91 4.28 -3.30
C ALA A 472 -9.62 5.05 -2.93
N VAL A 473 -8.69 5.22 -3.88
CA VAL A 473 -7.46 6.01 -3.67
C VAL A 473 -7.76 7.50 -3.57
N GLY A 474 -8.89 7.96 -4.12
CA GLY A 474 -9.23 9.38 -4.24
C GLY A 474 -8.34 10.12 -5.24
N LYS A 475 -7.59 9.39 -6.08
CA LYS A 475 -6.65 9.93 -7.05
C LYS A 475 -6.59 9.07 -8.31
N SER A 476 -6.39 9.71 -9.45
CA SER A 476 -6.16 9.08 -10.74
C SER A 476 -4.89 9.67 -11.38
N ALA A 477 -3.84 8.85 -11.51
CA ALA A 477 -2.68 9.22 -12.30
C ALA A 477 -3.03 9.12 -13.78
N LYS A 478 -2.67 10.15 -14.57
CA LYS A 478 -3.00 10.21 -16.00
C LYS A 478 -1.74 10.28 -16.86
N HIS A 479 -1.80 9.61 -18.00
CA HIS A 479 -0.82 9.70 -19.07
C HIS A 479 -1.47 10.34 -20.31
N LEU A 480 -0.86 11.39 -20.85
CA LEU A 480 -1.27 12.02 -22.09
C LEU A 480 -0.49 11.41 -23.25
N TYR A 481 -1.21 10.64 -24.07
CA TYR A 481 -0.70 10.31 -25.40
C TYR A 481 -0.78 11.54 -26.29
N MET A 482 0.32 11.88 -26.94
CA MET A 482 0.39 12.88 -27.99
C MET A 482 0.77 12.21 -29.31
N GLU A 483 0.27 12.75 -30.42
CA GLU A 483 0.71 12.31 -31.75
C GLU A 483 2.23 12.45 -31.82
N SER A 484 2.91 11.41 -32.31
CA SER A 484 4.36 11.39 -32.47
C SER A 484 4.80 12.62 -33.28
N ALA A 485 5.31 13.64 -32.60
CA ALA A 485 5.84 14.83 -33.25
C ALA A 485 7.23 14.52 -33.82
N LEU A 486 7.46 15.06 -35.02
CA LEU A 486 8.67 15.04 -35.83
C LEU A 486 9.93 14.39 -35.20
N TYR A 487 10.31 13.23 -35.71
CA TYR A 487 11.54 12.54 -35.32
C TYR A 487 12.79 13.25 -35.90
N LEU A 488 13.67 13.75 -35.02
CA LEU A 488 14.97 14.32 -35.41
C LEU A 488 16.09 13.36 -35.01
N THR A 489 16.79 12.80 -35.98
CA THR A 489 17.88 11.82 -35.78
C THR A 489 19.12 12.41 -35.12
N GLY A 490 19.24 13.74 -35.06
CA GLY A 490 20.45 14.45 -34.61
C GLY A 490 21.68 14.20 -35.49
N GLN A 491 21.59 13.40 -36.55
CA GLN A 491 22.67 13.16 -37.51
C GLN A 491 22.51 14.08 -38.73
N GLY A 492 23.30 15.15 -38.76
CA GLY A 492 23.36 16.11 -39.87
C GLY A 492 22.76 17.49 -39.54
N SER A 493 22.59 18.33 -40.56
CA SER A 493 21.92 19.64 -40.48
C SER A 493 20.38 19.53 -40.42
N SER A 494 19.86 18.41 -39.96
CA SER A 494 18.43 18.13 -39.84
C SER A 494 17.85 18.88 -38.63
N GLY A 495 17.34 20.08 -38.89
CA GLY A 495 16.43 20.79 -37.97
C GLY A 495 14.98 20.55 -38.36
N ALA A 496 14.08 20.59 -37.37
CA ALA A 496 12.66 20.77 -37.62
C ALA A 496 12.42 22.25 -37.96
N SER A 497 12.17 22.58 -39.22
CA SER A 497 11.66 23.91 -39.57
C SER A 497 10.15 23.84 -39.73
N ALA A 498 9.42 24.49 -38.83
CA ALA A 498 8.01 24.80 -39.06
C ALA A 498 7.93 26.06 -39.93
N ASP A 499 8.36 25.94 -41.18
CA ASP A 499 8.17 27.01 -42.15
C ASP A 499 6.66 27.25 -42.28
N PHE A 500 6.25 28.52 -42.33
CA PHE A 500 4.85 29.01 -42.29
C PHE A 500 4.18 29.22 -40.92
N VAL A 501 4.68 28.70 -39.79
CA VAL A 501 4.08 29.06 -38.48
C VAL A 501 4.23 30.56 -38.17
N CYS A 502 5.33 31.16 -38.62
CA CYS A 502 5.57 32.61 -38.46
C CYS A 502 4.67 33.50 -39.32
N LEU A 503 4.00 32.97 -40.35
CA LEU A 503 3.16 33.77 -41.25
C LEU A 503 1.71 33.90 -40.75
N ASP A 504 1.29 33.04 -39.81
CA ASP A 504 -0.07 32.98 -39.27
C ASP A 504 -0.19 33.36 -37.79
N LEU A 505 0.89 33.80 -37.13
CA LEU A 505 0.85 34.22 -35.73
C LEU A 505 0.48 35.71 -35.61
N PRO A 506 -0.77 36.08 -35.27
CA PRO A 506 -1.14 37.48 -35.09
C PRO A 506 -0.48 38.02 -33.82
N THR A 507 0.45 38.98 -33.95
CA THR A 507 0.94 40.00 -32.99
C THR A 507 0.91 39.73 -31.46
N ARG A 508 0.83 38.49 -31.01
CA ARG A 508 0.71 38.07 -29.61
C ARG A 508 1.90 37.19 -29.26
N ALA A 509 2.27 37.19 -27.98
CA ALA A 509 3.28 36.30 -27.46
C ALA A 509 2.86 34.84 -27.70
N VAL A 510 3.78 34.06 -28.28
CA VAL A 510 3.58 32.65 -28.59
C VAL A 510 4.60 31.88 -27.77
N THR A 511 4.13 30.87 -27.04
CA THR A 511 5.00 29.95 -26.30
C THR A 511 5.07 28.66 -27.10
N PHE A 512 6.28 28.25 -27.47
CA PHE A 512 6.53 26.93 -28.04
C PHE A 512 7.03 26.01 -26.92
N GLY A 513 6.45 24.82 -26.82
CA GLY A 513 6.94 23.75 -25.97
C GLY A 513 7.31 22.56 -26.83
N ALA A 514 8.47 21.97 -26.58
CA ALA A 514 8.86 20.70 -27.17
C ALA A 514 9.11 19.72 -26.04
N TRP A 515 8.50 18.54 -26.12
CA TRP A 515 8.84 17.41 -25.28
C TRP A 515 9.88 16.58 -26.04
N VAL A 516 11.03 16.37 -25.41
CA VAL A 516 12.10 15.56 -25.99
C VAL A 516 12.20 14.29 -25.16
N CYS A 517 11.94 13.13 -25.76
CA CYS A 517 12.25 11.83 -25.17
C CYS A 517 13.68 11.45 -25.60
N PRO A 518 14.72 11.62 -24.77
CA PRO A 518 16.10 11.37 -25.17
C PRO A 518 16.42 9.87 -25.39
N LYS A 519 15.50 8.96 -25.09
CA LYS A 519 15.71 7.50 -25.12
C LYS A 519 14.75 6.70 -26.00
N CYS A 520 13.79 7.35 -26.65
CA CYS A 520 12.89 6.71 -27.60
C CYS A 520 13.63 6.58 -28.94
N GLY A 521 14.57 5.63 -29.03
CA GLY A 521 15.21 5.28 -30.30
C GLY A 521 14.15 4.77 -31.29
N PRO A 522 14.38 4.88 -32.61
CA PRO A 522 13.49 4.24 -33.56
C PRO A 522 13.59 2.73 -33.33
N PRO A 523 12.52 1.94 -33.55
CA PRO A 523 12.63 0.50 -33.56
C PRO A 523 13.79 0.13 -34.48
N VAL A 524 14.80 -0.56 -33.93
CA VAL A 524 15.93 -1.04 -34.71
C VAL A 524 15.32 -1.89 -35.82
N PRO A 525 15.51 -1.55 -37.10
CA PRO A 525 15.00 -2.37 -38.19
C PRO A 525 15.53 -3.79 -37.98
N ASP A 526 14.63 -4.78 -38.06
CA ASP A 526 15.03 -6.18 -37.94
C ASP A 526 16.28 -6.41 -38.78
N ALA A 527 17.30 -7.03 -38.16
CA ALA A 527 18.51 -7.37 -38.87
C ALA A 527 18.11 -8.14 -40.15
N PRO A 528 18.61 -7.74 -41.33
CA PRO A 528 18.25 -8.41 -42.57
C PRO A 528 18.52 -9.92 -42.38
N PRO A 529 17.59 -10.79 -42.81
CA PRO A 529 17.75 -12.22 -42.64
C PRO A 529 19.12 -12.62 -43.20
N PRO A 530 19.86 -13.50 -42.51
CA PRO A 530 21.17 -13.93 -42.97
C PRO A 530 21.07 -14.40 -44.42
N PRO A 531 22.04 -14.05 -45.28
CA PRO A 531 21.98 -14.40 -46.69
C PRO A 531 21.74 -15.91 -46.79
N SER A 532 20.66 -16.30 -47.48
CA SER A 532 20.36 -17.70 -47.73
C SER A 532 21.62 -18.34 -48.32
N ALA A 533 22.13 -19.39 -47.68
CA ALA A 533 23.24 -20.15 -48.22
C ALA A 533 22.87 -20.54 -49.66
N GLY A 534 23.60 -19.96 -50.62
CA GLY A 534 23.41 -20.25 -52.04
C GLY A 534 23.70 -21.72 -52.35
N PRO A 535 23.17 -22.23 -53.48
CA PRO A 535 23.18 -23.65 -53.84
C PRO A 535 24.57 -24.26 -53.96
#